data_AF-A0A9W8ZWT7-F1
#
_entry.id   AF-A0A9W8ZWT7-F1
#
_cell.length_a   1.000
_cell.length_b   1.000
_cell.length_c   1.000
_cell.angle_alpha   90.00
_cell.angle_beta   90.00
_cell.angle_gamma   90.00
#
_symmetry.space_group_name_H-M   'P 1'
#
loop_
_entity.id
_entity.type
_entity.pdbx_description
1 polymer ?
#
loop_
_entity_poly.entity_id
_entity_poly.type
_entity_poly.pdbx_seq_one_letter_code
_entity_poly.pdbx_strand_id
1 'polypeptide(L)' 'RSNSLDQDTIQKLEKRLSQRPEKTNLVDRNILKDDKGIAPSLVAAREKLQRSQLEDKLALALQQRPKPEEVVKEGIL' A
#
# COMPACT_ATOMS: atom_id res chain seq x y z
N ARG A 1 23.49 -29.90 20.04
CA ARG A 1 22.48 -28.88 19.69
C ARG A 1 22.18 -28.11 20.98
N SER A 2 23.01 -27.13 21.31
CA SER A 2 22.90 -26.39 22.58
C SER A 2 21.80 -25.34 22.45
N ASN A 3 20.70 -25.62 23.15
CA ASN A 3 19.56 -24.76 23.32
C ASN A 3 19.87 -23.83 24.51
N SER A 4 20.42 -22.64 24.25
CA SER A 4 20.37 -21.55 25.22
C SER A 4 20.16 -20.25 24.47
N LEU A 5 18.89 -19.90 24.25
CA LEU A 5 18.53 -18.53 23.95
C LEU A 5 18.93 -17.69 25.16
N ASP A 6 19.80 -16.71 24.96
CA ASP A 6 20.23 -15.81 26.04
C ASP A 6 18.99 -15.13 26.65
N GLN A 7 18.84 -15.12 27.98
CA GLN A 7 17.65 -14.54 28.62
C GLN A 7 17.41 -13.08 28.23
N ASP A 8 18.47 -12.32 27.98
CA ASP A 8 18.39 -10.95 27.47
C ASP A 8 17.76 -10.88 26.07
N THR A 9 18.03 -11.86 25.20
CA THR A 9 17.40 -11.93 23.87
C THR A 9 15.91 -12.23 23.96
N ILE A 10 15.51 -13.08 24.91
CA ILE A 10 14.09 -13.41 25.17
C ILE A 10 13.36 -12.16 25.66
N GLN A 11 13.89 -11.47 26.68
CA GLN A 11 13.29 -10.25 27.23
C GLN A 11 13.18 -9.14 26.18
N LYS A 12 14.21 -8.96 25.33
CA LYS A 12 14.19 -7.99 24.22
C LYS A 12 13.13 -8.35 23.17
N LEU A 13 12.97 -9.63 22.84
CA LEU A 13 11.96 -10.09 21.88
C LEU A 13 10.55 -9.87 22.41
N GLU A 14 10.27 -10.26 23.65
CA GLU A 14 8.96 -10.08 24.29
C GLU A 14 8.54 -8.60 24.31
N LYS A 15 9.47 -7.70 24.66
CA LYS A 15 9.22 -6.25 24.63
C LYS A 15 8.88 -5.74 23.22
N ARG A 16 9.49 -6.28 22.17
CA ARG A 16 9.19 -5.88 20.78
C ARG A 16 7.87 -6.46 20.29
N LEU A 17 7.53 -7.67 20.71
CA LEU A 17 6.25 -8.30 20.36
C LEU A 17 5.07 -7.58 21.02
N SER A 18 5.21 -7.10 22.26
CA SER A 18 4.15 -6.33 22.93
C SER A 18 3.89 -4.96 22.32
N GLN A 19 4.89 -4.37 21.66
CA GLN A 19 4.78 -3.09 20.96
C GLN A 19 4.45 -3.25 19.47
N ARG A 20 4.19 -4.47 19.00
CA ARG A 20 3.94 -4.76 17.60
C ARG A 20 2.63 -4.09 17.14
N PRO A 21 2.66 -3.25 16.09
CA PRO A 21 1.45 -2.68 15.52
C PRO A 21 0.54 -3.75 14.89
N GLU A 22 -0.77 -3.50 14.93
CA GLU A 22 -1.76 -4.34 14.27
C GLU A 22 -1.58 -4.40 12.75
N LYS A 23 -1.97 -5.52 12.13
CA LYS A 23 -1.86 -5.71 10.67
C LYS A 23 -2.55 -4.57 9.90
N THR A 24 -3.73 -4.15 10.35
CA THR A 24 -4.51 -3.07 9.75
C THR A 24 -3.74 -1.76 9.74
N ASN A 25 -3.09 -1.39 10.85
CA ASN A 25 -2.32 -0.17 10.96
C ASN A 25 -1.13 -0.15 9.97
N LEU A 26 -0.51 -1.30 9.73
CA LEU A 26 0.56 -1.43 8.73
C LEU A 26 0.03 -1.28 7.30
N VAL A 27 -1.19 -1.76 7.02
CA VAL A 27 -1.85 -1.60 5.73
C VAL A 27 -2.24 -0.14 5.48
N ASP A 28 -2.84 0.52 6.48
CA ASP A 28 -3.25 1.92 6.38
C ASP A 28 -2.06 2.85 6.14
N ARG A 29 -0.90 2.53 6.74
CA ARG A 29 0.36 3.25 6.51
C ARG A 29 1.08 2.84 5.22
N ASN A 30 0.49 1.96 4.41
CA ASN A 30 1.06 1.42 3.18
C ASN A 30 2.44 0.74 3.39
N ILE A 31 2.69 0.24 4.61
CA ILE A 31 3.88 -0.55 4.97
C ILE A 31 3.66 -1.99 4.54
N LEU A 32 2.47 -2.54 4.84
CA LEU A 32 2.04 -3.84 4.37
C LEU A 32 1.03 -3.64 3.24
N LYS A 33 1.16 -4.43 2.17
CA LYS A 33 0.17 -4.41 1.09
C LYS A 33 -1.07 -5.15 1.53
N ASP A 34 -2.25 -4.63 1.22
CA ASP A 34 -3.49 -5.36 1.47
C ASP A 34 -3.58 -6.53 0.49
N ASP A 35 -3.15 -7.69 0.96
CA ASP A 35 -2.97 -8.92 0.20
C ASP A 35 -4.06 -9.96 0.50
N LYS A 36 -5.20 -9.53 1.07
CA LYS A 36 -6.32 -10.42 1.38
C LYS A 36 -6.72 -11.24 0.13
N GLY A 37 -6.38 -12.52 0.15
CA GLY A 37 -6.72 -13.48 -0.91
C GLY A 37 -5.70 -13.59 -2.06
N ILE A 38 -4.55 -12.92 -1.99
CA ILE A 38 -3.53 -12.95 -3.05
C ILE A 38 -2.23 -13.53 -2.47
N ALA A 39 -1.57 -14.41 -3.24
CA ALA A 39 -0.28 -14.95 -2.83
C ALA A 39 0.78 -13.83 -2.71
N PRO A 40 1.64 -13.85 -1.67
CA PRO A 40 2.67 -12.81 -1.48
C PRO A 40 3.59 -12.60 -2.69
N SER A 41 3.86 -13.65 -3.46
CA SER A 41 4.67 -13.58 -4.69
C SER A 41 4.01 -12.80 -5.83
N LEU A 42 2.67 -12.71 -5.85
CA LEU A 42 1.89 -12.06 -6.91
C LEU A 42 1.58 -10.59 -6.62
N VAL A 43 1.78 -10.12 -5.38
CA VAL A 43 1.47 -8.74 -4.97
C VAL A 43 2.20 -7.72 -5.84
N ALA A 44 3.49 -7.94 -6.11
CA ALA A 44 4.30 -7.04 -6.92
C ALA A 44 3.78 -6.96 -8.37
N ALA A 45 3.39 -8.09 -8.96
CA ALA A 45 2.83 -8.13 -10.31
C ALA A 45 1.48 -7.42 -10.37
N ARG A 46 0.62 -7.61 -9.37
CA ARG A 46 -0.66 -6.92 -9.23
C ARG A 46 -0.47 -5.40 -9.16
N GLU A 47 0.45 -4.91 -8.31
CA GLU A 47 0.71 -3.48 -8.19
C GLU A 47 1.22 -2.88 -9.49
N LYS A 48 2.12 -3.58 -10.19
CA LYS A 48 2.61 -3.15 -11.50
C LYS A 48 1.46 -3.01 -12.52
N LEU A 49 0.56 -3.99 -12.56
CA LEU A 49 -0.62 -3.93 -13.43
C LEU A 49 -1.54 -2.77 -13.05
N GLN A 50 -1.84 -2.61 -11.76
CA GLN A 50 -2.70 -1.54 -11.26
C GLN A 50 -2.14 -0.16 -11.61
N ARG A 51 -0.81 0.00 -11.50
CA ARG A 51 -0.12 1.22 -11.91
C ARG A 51 -0.25 1.49 -13.40
N SER A 52 0.00 0.49 -14.25
CA SER A 52 -0.15 0.64 -15.71
C SER A 52 -1.57 1.07 -16.08
N GLN A 53 -2.59 0.43 -15.50
CA GLN A 53 -3.99 0.78 -15.75
C GLN A 53 -4.32 2.23 -15.32
N LEU A 54 -3.75 2.69 -14.20
CA LEU A 54 -3.91 4.07 -13.76
C LEU A 54 -3.20 5.06 -14.68
N GLU A 55 -2.00 4.73 -15.16
CA GLU A 55 -1.25 5.54 -16.13
C GLU A 55 -2.04 5.69 -17.43
N ASP A 56 -2.59 4.59 -17.96
CA ASP A 56 -3.41 4.60 -19.18
C ASP A 56 -4.69 5.42 -18.99
N LYS A 57 -5.38 5.23 -17.86
CA LYS A 57 -6.61 5.97 -17.54
C LYS A 57 -6.31 7.47 -17.39
N LEU A 58 -5.21 7.82 -16.73
CA LEU A 58 -4.78 9.20 -16.56
C LEU A 58 -4.43 9.83 -17.91
N ALA A 59 -3.71 9.12 -18.77
CA ALA A 59 -3.37 9.60 -20.12
C ALA A 59 -4.63 9.93 -20.94
N LEU A 60 -5.63 9.05 -20.91
CA LEU A 60 -6.91 9.29 -21.56
C LEU A 60 -7.64 10.52 -20.99
N ALA A 61 -7.71 10.63 -19.66
CA ALA A 61 -8.36 11.76 -18.99
C ALA A 61 -7.66 13.10 -19.27
N LEU A 62 -6.33 13.09 -19.41
CA LEU A 62 -5.56 14.27 -19.79
C LEU A 62 -5.79 14.68 -21.24
N GLN A 63 -5.96 13.73 -22.15
CA GLN A 63 -6.30 14.03 -23.55
C GLN A 63 -7.68 14.67 -23.68
N GLN A 64 -8.65 14.22 -22.88
CA GLN A 64 -10.02 14.75 -22.86
C GLN A 64 -10.20 15.90 -21.85
N ARG A 65 -9.11 16.48 -21.35
CA ARG A 65 -9.18 17.50 -20.31
C ARG A 65 -9.92 18.74 -20.85
N PRO A 66 -11.08 19.12 -20.27
CA PRO A 66 -11.83 20.28 -20.73
C PRO A 66 -11.04 21.56 -20.43
N LYS A 67 -11.23 22.57 -21.29
CA LYS A 67 -10.58 23.87 -21.10
C LYS A 67 -11.25 24.62 -19.94
N PRO A 68 -10.51 25.45 -19.19
CA PRO A 68 -11.05 26.21 -18.06
C PRO A 68 -12.32 27.01 -18.42
N GLU A 69 -12.38 27.56 -19.64
CA GLU A 69 -13.54 28.30 -20.16
C GLU A 69 -14.81 27.44 -20.27
N GLU A 70 -14.66 26.17 -20.65
CA GLU A 70 -15.78 25.22 -20.75
C GLU A 70 -16.30 24.85 -19.36
N VAL A 71 -15.41 24.68 -18.38
CA VAL A 71 -15.78 24.31 -17.00
C VAL A 71 -16.50 25.46 -16.27
N VAL A 72 -16.15 26.72 -16.57
CA VAL A 72 -16.85 27.92 -16.09
C VAL A 72 -18.24 28.02 -16.73
N LYS A 73 -18.36 27.72 -18.03
CA LYS A 73 -19.66 27.73 -18.73
C LYS A 73 -20.63 26.67 -18.19
N GLU A 74 -20.12 25.53 -17.73
CA GLU A 74 -20.91 24.49 -17.07
C GLU A 74 -21.20 24.76 -15.58
N GLY A 75 -20.69 25.87 -15.01
CA GLY A 75 -21.00 26.30 -13.63
C GLY A 75 -20.34 25.45 -12.53
N ILE A 76 -19.30 24.70 -12.87
CA ILE A 76 -18.53 23.86 -11.94
C ILE A 76 -17.46 24.69 -11.20
N LEU A 77 -17.04 25.81 -11.80
CA LEU A 77 -15.94 26.70 -11.35
C LEU A 77 -16.44 28.12 -11.12
#